data_AF-A0A7L4TLE1-F1
#
_entry.id   AF-A0A7L4TLE1-F1
#
_cell.length_a   1.000
_cell.length_b   1.000
_cell.length_c   1.000
_cell.angle_alpha   90.00
_cell.angle_beta   90.00
_cell.angle_gamma   90.00
#
_symmetry.space_group_name_H-M   'P 1'
#
loop_
_entity.id
_entity.type
_entity.pdbx_description
1 polymer ?
#
loop_
_entity_poly.entity_id
_entity_poly.type
_entity_poly.pdbx_seq_one_letter_code
_entity_poly.pdbx_strand_id
1 'polypeptide(L)' 'FDRYGKLLKELLPNSAGWDGTCNGQNMPADDYWFAFTLPSGQEIKDHFSLVR' A
#
# COMPACT_ATOMS: atom_id res chain seq x y z
N PHE A 1 2.90 -2.69 -0.05
CA PHE A 1 3.75 -3.89 -0.14
C PHE A 1 2.88 -5.13 -0.10
N ASP A 2 3.29 -6.20 -0.77
CA ASP A 2 2.64 -7.52 -0.58
C ASP A 2 3.17 -8.23 0.68
N ARG A 3 2.61 -9.41 0.97
CA ARG A 3 3.01 -10.29 2.09
C ARG A 3 4.46 -10.76 2.07
N TYR A 4 5.18 -10.57 0.97
CA TYR A 4 6.60 -10.91 0.84
C TYR A 4 7.50 -9.68 0.95
N GLY A 5 6.94 -8.49 1.23
CA GLY A 5 7.66 -7.24 1.35
C GLY A 5 8.00 -6.59 0.01
N LYS A 6 7.42 -7.04 -1.11
CA LYS A 6 7.64 -6.41 -2.41
C LYS A 6 6.93 -5.06 -2.49
N LEU A 7 7.63 -4.02 -2.93
CA LEU A 7 7.02 -2.73 -3.23
C LEU A 7 6.06 -2.88 -4.42
N LEU A 8 4.78 -2.56 -4.20
CA LEU A 8 3.75 -2.63 -5.24
C LEU A 8 3.51 -1.26 -5.88
N LYS A 9 3.36 -0.22 -5.05
CA LYS A 9 3.01 1.12 -5.48
C LYS A 9 3.45 2.14 -4.43
N GLU A 10 3.89 3.31 -4.90
CA GLU A 10 4.07 4.51 -4.08
C GLU A 10 2.93 5.48 -4.39
N LEU A 11 2.42 6.16 -3.37
CA LEU A 11 1.28 7.04 -3.47
C LEU A 11 1.66 8.42 -2.96
N LEU A 12 1.16 9.46 -3.63
CA LEU A 12 1.24 10.81 -3.10
C LEU A 12 0.21 10.98 -1.98
N PRO A 13 0.51 11.78 -0.92
CA PRO A 13 -0.40 11.98 0.20
C PRO A 13 -1.81 12.45 -0.19
N ASN A 14 -1.93 13.20 -1.29
CA ASN A 14 -3.18 13.78 -1.77
C ASN A 14 -3.75 13.04 -3.00
N SER A 15 -3.34 11.78 -3.22
CA SER A 15 -3.87 10.95 -4.30
C SER A 15 -5.13 10.18 -3.87
N ALA A 16 -5.86 9.61 -4.83
CA ALA A 16 -7.05 8.80 -4.58
C ALA A 16 -6.79 7.47 -3.84
N GLY A 17 -5.55 7.24 -3.38
CA GLY A 17 -5.15 6.00 -2.72
C GLY A 17 -4.88 4.87 -3.72
N TRP A 18 -5.00 3.63 -3.23
CA TRP A 18 -4.81 2.43 -4.03
C TRP A 18 -6.14 1.72 -4.26
N ASP A 19 -6.40 1.36 -5.51
CA ASP A 19 -7.63 0.74 -6.00
C ASP A 19 -7.55 -0.79 -6.06
N GLY A 20 -6.50 -1.40 -5.52
CA GLY A 20 -6.26 -2.83 -5.59
C GLY A 20 -5.65 -3.31 -6.91
N THR A 21 -5.13 -2.40 -7.75
CA THR A 21 -4.43 -2.76 -9.00
C THR A 21 -2.93 -2.46 -8.95
N CYS A 22 -2.12 -3.35 -9.52
CA CYS A 22 -0.67 -3.15 -9.66
C CYS A 22 -0.28 -3.44 -11.10
N ASN A 23 0.38 -2.49 -11.77
CA ASN A 23 0.78 -2.59 -13.18
C ASN A 23 -0.38 -2.99 -14.13
N GLY A 24 -1.58 -2.47 -13.90
CA GLY A 24 -2.78 -2.78 -14.69
C GLY A 24 -3.38 -4.16 -14.40
N GLN A 25 -2.85 -4.92 -13.44
CA GLN A 25 -3.37 -6.21 -13.03
C GLN A 25 -4.07 -6.11 -11.68
N ASN A 26 -5.17 -6.84 -11.56
CA ASN A 26 -5.91 -6.99 -10.30
C ASN A 26 -5.09 -7.78 -9.29
N MET A 27 -4.92 -7.23 -8.09
CA MET A 27 -4.25 -7.93 -7.00
C MET A 27 -5.22 -8.86 -6.25
N PRO A 28 -4.73 -9.97 -5.68
CA PRO A 28 -5.56 -10.93 -4.96
C PRO A 28 -6.16 -10.33 -3.68
N ALA A 29 -7.28 -10.90 -3.22
CA ALA A 29 -7.80 -10.63 -1.89
C ALA A 29 -6.85 -11.25 -0.85
N ASP A 30 -6.03 -10.40 -0.23
CA ASP A 30 -4.97 -10.75 0.71
C ASP A 30 -4.67 -9.52 1.60
N ASP A 31 -3.76 -9.67 2.54
CA ASP A 31 -3.24 -8.57 3.34
C ASP A 31 -2.15 -7.79 2.58
N TYR A 32 -2.16 -6.47 2.77
CA TYR A 32 -1.21 -5.55 2.18
C TYR A 32 -0.69 -4.58 3.23
N TRP A 33 0.60 -4.25 3.14
CA TRP A 33 1.27 -3.35 4.08
C TRP A 33 1.51 -2.00 3.45
N PHE A 34 1.47 -0.94 4.23
CA PHE A 34 1.88 0.40 3.82
C PHE A 34 2.86 0.99 4.83
N ALA A 35 3.64 1.95 4.35
CA ALA A 35 4.50 2.77 5.19
C ALA A 35 4.41 4.21 4.70
N PHE A 36 4.44 5.18 5.61
CA PHE A 36 4.62 6.58 5.26
C PHE A 36 5.44 7.30 6.31
N THR A 37 6.15 8.33 5.88
CA THR A 37 6.99 9.16 6.73
C THR A 37 6.30 10.49 7.00
N LEU A 38 6.12 10.82 8.28
CA LEU A 38 5.62 12.12 8.70
C LEU A 38 6.67 13.21 8.47
N PRO A 39 6.27 14.49 8.34
CA PRO A 39 7.22 15.60 8.27
C PRO A 39 8.17 15.68 9.48
N SER A 40 7.80 15.10 10.62
CA SER A 40 8.66 14.96 11.81
C SER A 40 9.80 13.94 11.65
N GLY A 41 9.82 13.17 10.56
CA GLY A 41 10.76 12.07 10.32
C GLY A 41 10.33 10.73 10.90
N GLN A 42 9.18 10.67 11.58
CA GLN A 42 8.64 9.42 12.09
C GLN A 42 8.06 8.57 10.96
N GLU A 43 8.47 7.31 10.88
CA GLU A 43 7.91 6.32 9.96
C GLU A 43 6.76 5.56 10.64
N ILE A 44 5.62 5.48 9.96
CA ILE A 44 4.45 4.70 10.40
C ILE A 44 4.29 3.54 9.41
N LYS A 45 4.13 2.33 9.96
CA LYS A 45 3.90 1.10 9.20
C LYS A 45 2.66 0.42 9.73
N ASP A 46 1.79 0.00 8.83
CA ASP A 46 0.62 -0.82 9.17
C ASP A 46 0.18 -1.64 7.94
N HIS A 47 -0.95 -2.31 8.05
CA HIS A 47 -1.51 -3.18 7.04
C HIS A 47 -3.04 -3.08 6.98
N PHE A 48 -3.60 -3.56 5.86
CA PHE A 48 -5.03 -3.73 5.66
C PHE A 48 -5.28 -4.94 4.76
N SER A 49 -6.45 -5.56 4.91
CA SER A 49 -6.90 -6.63 4.02
C SER A 49 -7.66 -6.05 2.83
N LEU A 50 -7.34 -6.52 1.62
CA LEU A 50 -8.14 -6.25 0.43
C LEU A 50 -9.30 -7.25 0.36
N VAL A 51 -10.53 -6.76 0.53
CA VAL A 51 -11.76 -7.57 0.41
C VAL A 51 -12.36 -7.41 -1.00
N ARG A 52 -12.99 -8.47 -1.51
CA ARG A 52 -13.64 -8.56 -2.83
C ARG A 52 -15.11 -8.87 -2.70
#